data_AF-A0A818JH75-F1
#
_entry.id   AF-A0A818JH75-F1
#
_cell.length_a   1.000
_cell.length_b   1.000
_cell.length_c   1.000
_cell.angle_alpha   90.00
_cell.angle_beta   90.00
_cell.angle_gamma   90.00
#
_symmetry.space_group_name_H-M   'P 1'
#
loop_
_entity.id
_entity.type
_entity.pdbx_description
1 polymer ?
#
loop_
_entity_poly.entity_id
_entity_poly.type
_entity_poly.pdbx_seq_one_letter_code
_entity_poly.pdbx_strand_id
1 'polypeptide(L)'
;MQSKLLDGHVQMNTEIINGKYDSEKKYWLLNDGQFKSRIVINCAGLYGDFIEQIRINQQVSSTSTFTIQPRMGQFSVYSSTTSELPIKSIILPLPTKFTKGIIIYPNLFNQIIIGPTAETQHDRSQAPVKSDTKNILYNKIIELIPTFSKLNYQHIGSYTGIRPATEYPDYQIQSYNDLQWICCGGIRSTGLSSSLAIGEYICNKLNEMIHIKHELVCEGYSSERYNHSLEQLKSIFILTSNGLQPNLIVNELNVLTTTTTTGDIQLGENMKSLNFKIDCAGEIFDISHSLLKLAWITKSLE
;
A
#
# COMPACT_ATOMS: atom_id res chain seq x y z
N MET A 1 -10.71 4.01 7.57
CA MET A 1 -11.36 3.72 8.86
C MET A 1 -10.55 2.67 9.65
N GLN A 2 -10.13 1.56 9.04
CA GLN A 2 -9.19 0.61 9.67
C GLN A 2 -7.83 1.21 10.07
N SER A 3 -7.21 2.07 9.24
CA SER A 3 -5.92 2.69 9.60
C SER A 3 -5.99 3.51 10.88
N LYS A 4 -7.08 4.26 11.10
CA LYS A 4 -7.30 5.04 12.34
C LYS A 4 -7.48 4.18 13.58
N LEU A 5 -7.94 2.93 13.42
CA LEU A 5 -8.08 1.98 14.53
C LEU A 5 -6.73 1.39 14.95
N LEU A 6 -5.67 1.60 14.15
CA LEU A 6 -4.30 1.14 14.38
C LEU A 6 -3.34 2.34 14.49
N ASP A 7 -3.78 3.40 15.17
CA ASP A 7 -3.01 4.65 15.39
C ASP A 7 -2.58 5.42 14.12
N GLY A 8 -3.19 5.11 12.97
CA GLY A 8 -2.97 5.85 11.74
C GLY A 8 -3.62 7.24 11.79
N HIS A 9 -2.83 8.27 11.53
CA HIS A 9 -3.33 9.65 11.40
C HIS A 9 -3.79 9.92 9.96
N VAL A 10 -4.94 10.57 9.81
CA VAL A 10 -5.45 11.02 8.50
C VAL A 10 -5.69 12.51 8.57
N GLN A 11 -5.01 13.24 7.69
CA GLN A 11 -5.17 14.67 7.53
C GLN A 11 -5.80 14.96 6.16
N MET A 12 -6.91 15.69 6.17
CA MET A 12 -7.65 16.10 4.97
C MET A 12 -7.37 17.58 4.68
N ASN A 13 -7.74 18.06 3.48
CA ASN A 13 -7.51 19.46 3.07
C ASN A 13 -6.04 19.87 3.22
N THR A 14 -5.13 18.94 2.91
CA THR A 14 -3.69 19.14 3.02
C THR A 14 -3.06 18.54 1.78
N GLU A 15 -2.69 19.41 0.86
CA GLU A 15 -2.00 19.04 -0.37
C GLU A 15 -0.49 19.03 -0.11
N ILE A 16 0.21 17.99 -0.57
CA ILE A 16 1.67 17.97 -0.57
C ILE A 16 2.17 18.64 -1.85
N ILE A 17 2.84 19.77 -1.70
CA ILE A 17 3.30 20.60 -2.83
C ILE A 17 4.82 20.58 -3.01
N ASN A 18 5.57 20.29 -1.94
CA ASN A 18 7.02 20.26 -1.96
C ASN A 18 7.58 19.27 -0.92
N GLY A 19 8.87 18.99 -1.05
CA GLY A 19 9.61 18.21 -0.06
C GLY A 19 11.11 18.24 -0.31
N LYS A 20 11.87 18.01 0.76
CA LYS A 20 13.32 17.86 0.73
C LYS A 20 13.73 16.65 1.54
N TYR A 21 14.62 15.85 0.97
CA TYR A 21 15.23 14.72 1.67
C TYR A 21 16.53 15.17 2.34
N ASP A 22 16.68 14.89 3.63
CA ASP A 22 17.92 15.06 4.38
C ASP A 22 18.68 13.74 4.35
N SER A 23 19.72 13.64 3.51
CA SER A 23 20.48 12.39 3.32
C SER A 23 21.31 12.00 4.54
N GLU A 24 21.77 12.97 5.33
CA GLU A 24 22.52 12.72 6.56
C GLU A 24 21.61 12.13 7.63
N LYS A 25 20.42 12.70 7.80
CA LYS A 25 19.47 12.28 8.85
C LYS A 25 18.45 11.26 8.40
N LYS A 26 18.39 10.93 7.11
CA LYS A 26 17.51 9.92 6.49
C LYS A 26 16.05 10.13 6.84
N TYR A 27 15.54 11.31 6.48
CA TYR A 27 14.12 11.62 6.52
C TYR A 27 13.74 12.70 5.50
N TRP A 28 12.44 12.76 5.22
CA TRP A 28 11.78 13.79 4.44
C TRP A 28 11.21 14.88 5.32
N LEU A 29 11.35 16.12 4.87
CA LEU A 29 10.55 17.27 5.27
C LEU A 29 9.63 17.60 4.10
N LEU A 30 8.32 17.46 4.28
CA LEU A 30 7.31 17.79 3.28
C LEU A 30 6.57 19.08 3.69
N ASN A 31 6.12 19.84 2.69
CA ASN A 31 5.47 21.14 2.88
C ASN A 31 6.25 22.05 3.83
N ASP A 32 7.50 22.34 3.46
CA ASP A 32 8.39 23.23 4.22
C ASP A 32 8.58 22.82 5.68
N GLY A 33 8.52 21.51 5.96
CA GLY A 33 8.75 20.92 7.28
C GLY A 33 7.49 20.74 8.13
N GLN A 34 6.29 21.04 7.59
CA GLN A 34 5.02 20.73 8.26
C GLN A 34 4.91 19.23 8.59
N PHE A 35 5.40 18.38 7.70
CA PHE A 35 5.47 16.94 7.92
C PHE A 35 6.90 16.45 7.88
N LYS A 36 7.24 15.62 8.86
CA LYS A 36 8.50 14.88 8.89
C LYS A 36 8.18 13.41 8.80
N SER A 37 8.80 12.71 7.84
CA SER A 37 8.63 11.27 7.70
C SER A 37 9.94 10.58 7.37
N ARG A 38 10.17 9.38 7.90
CA ARG A 38 11.30 8.54 7.49
C ARG A 38 11.06 7.94 6.11
N ILE A 39 9.81 7.57 5.79
CA ILE A 39 9.45 6.90 4.55
C ILE A 39 8.24 7.61 3.94
N VAL A 40 8.25 7.80 2.64
CA VAL A 40 7.13 8.40 1.90
C VAL A 40 6.60 7.40 0.88
N ILE A 41 5.28 7.22 0.85
CA ILE A 41 4.59 6.37 -0.12
C ILE A 41 3.69 7.27 -0.96
N ASN A 42 4.04 7.47 -2.24
CA ASN A 42 3.27 8.26 -3.18
C ASN A 42 2.12 7.42 -3.76
N CYS A 43 0.90 7.70 -3.30
CA CYS A 43 -0.35 7.11 -3.81
C CYS A 43 -1.28 8.18 -4.39
N ALA A 44 -0.75 9.26 -4.99
CA ALA A 44 -1.51 10.46 -5.34
C ALA A 44 -2.39 10.35 -6.61
N GLY A 45 -2.56 9.15 -7.17
CA GLY A 45 -3.48 8.90 -8.29
C GLY A 45 -3.22 9.80 -9.49
N LEU A 46 -4.17 10.67 -9.82
CA LEU A 46 -4.09 11.61 -10.96
C LEU A 46 -2.95 12.63 -10.85
N TYR A 47 -2.32 12.76 -9.68
CA TYR A 47 -1.19 13.66 -9.44
C TYR A 47 0.08 12.90 -9.04
N GLY A 48 0.11 11.57 -9.23
CA GLY A 48 1.23 10.72 -8.85
C GLY A 48 2.56 11.13 -9.49
N ASP A 49 2.56 11.49 -10.77
CA ASP A 49 3.72 11.99 -11.50
C ASP A 49 4.23 13.35 -10.99
N PHE A 50 3.33 14.23 -10.51
CA PHE A 50 3.72 15.50 -9.90
C PHE A 50 4.38 15.28 -8.54
N ILE A 51 3.84 14.38 -7.73
CA ILE A 51 4.46 14.00 -6.45
C ILE A 51 5.80 13.29 -6.68
N GLU A 52 5.96 12.52 -7.76
CA GLU A 52 7.27 11.97 -8.14
C GLU A 52 8.31 13.06 -8.44
N GLN A 53 7.92 14.23 -8.95
CA GLN A 53 8.88 15.33 -9.19
C GLN A 53 9.58 15.77 -7.91
N ILE A 54 8.90 15.72 -6.75
CA ILE A 54 9.49 16.04 -5.45
C ILE A 54 10.70 15.13 -5.19
N ARG A 55 10.57 13.83 -5.48
CA ARG A 55 11.64 12.84 -5.36
C ARG A 55 12.74 13.06 -6.40
N ILE A 56 12.36 13.22 -7.67
CA ILE A 56 13.30 13.36 -8.79
C ILE A 56 14.21 14.57 -8.58
N ASN A 57 13.66 15.68 -8.08
CA ASN A 57 14.43 16.91 -7.81
C ASN A 57 15.50 16.75 -6.71
N GLN A 58 15.50 15.64 -5.95
CA GLN A 58 16.57 15.34 -4.98
C GLN A 58 17.74 14.56 -5.60
N GLN A 59 17.64 14.08 -6.84
CA GLN A 59 18.65 13.21 -7.46
C GLN A 59 19.41 13.92 -8.59
N VAL A 60 20.68 13.57 -8.72
CA VAL A 60 21.56 14.03 -9.80
C VAL A 60 21.46 13.14 -11.05
N SER A 61 20.96 11.90 -10.91
CA SER A 61 20.83 10.93 -12.00
C SER A 61 19.38 10.78 -12.47
N SER A 62 19.19 10.57 -13.78
CA SER A 62 17.88 10.33 -14.39
C SER A 62 17.27 9.03 -13.88
N THR A 63 16.33 9.10 -12.95
CA THR A 63 15.52 7.95 -12.56
C THR A 63 14.33 7.77 -13.48
N SER A 64 13.85 6.52 -13.55
CA SER A 64 12.58 6.18 -14.21
C SER A 64 11.46 7.08 -13.69
N THR A 65 10.71 7.63 -14.62
CA THR A 65 9.54 8.47 -14.37
C THR A 65 8.39 8.03 -15.28
N PHE A 66 7.19 8.48 -14.95
CA PHE A 66 6.00 8.35 -15.77
C PHE A 66 5.24 9.68 -15.81
N THR A 67 4.42 9.86 -16.83
CA THR A 67 3.52 11.00 -16.94
C THR A 67 2.08 10.51 -16.86
N ILE A 68 1.27 11.12 -16.01
CA ILE A 68 -0.17 10.84 -15.99
C ILE A 68 -0.79 11.44 -17.26
N GLN A 69 -1.44 10.56 -18.03
CA GLN A 69 -2.27 10.85 -19.19
C GLN A 69 -3.73 10.57 -18.83
N PRO A 70 -4.47 11.58 -18.32
CA PRO A 70 -5.84 11.40 -17.86
C PRO A 70 -6.75 10.77 -18.90
N ARG A 71 -7.46 9.71 -18.50
CA ARG A 71 -8.49 9.09 -19.34
C ARG A 71 -9.86 9.21 -18.70
N MET A 72 -10.67 10.10 -19.26
CA MET A 72 -12.05 10.29 -18.87
C MET A 72 -12.92 9.17 -19.42
N GLY A 73 -13.88 8.75 -18.60
CA GLY A 73 -14.95 7.88 -19.01
C GLY A 73 -16.28 8.33 -18.43
N GLN A 74 -17.27 8.51 -19.29
CA GLN A 74 -18.63 8.86 -18.91
C GLN A 74 -19.50 7.61 -18.78
N PHE A 75 -20.40 7.63 -17.81
CA PHE A 75 -21.42 6.62 -17.54
C PHE A 75 -22.81 7.25 -17.57
N SER A 76 -23.81 6.45 -17.91
CA SER A 76 -25.22 6.79 -17.77
C SER A 76 -25.92 5.77 -16.88
N VAL A 77 -26.83 6.26 -16.05
CA VAL A 77 -27.56 5.49 -15.03
C VAL A 77 -29.03 5.48 -15.38
N TYR A 78 -29.61 4.28 -15.38
CA TYR A 78 -31.01 4.05 -15.68
C TYR A 78 -31.67 3.34 -14.51
N SER A 79 -32.87 3.79 -14.13
CA SER A 79 -33.67 3.19 -13.06
C SER A 79 -35.05 2.86 -13.57
N SER A 80 -35.66 1.83 -12.99
CA SER A 80 -37.07 1.52 -13.20
C SER A 80 -37.80 1.47 -11.86
N THR A 81 -39.11 1.69 -11.91
CA THR A 81 -40.02 1.42 -10.78
C THR A 81 -40.43 -0.05 -10.72
N THR A 82 -40.10 -0.85 -11.74
CA THR A 82 -40.35 -2.29 -11.73
C THR A 82 -39.38 -3.00 -10.79
N SER A 83 -39.90 -3.94 -10.00
CA SER A 83 -39.09 -4.76 -9.08
C SER A 83 -38.18 -5.76 -9.82
N GLU A 84 -38.52 -6.15 -11.04
CA GLU A 84 -37.73 -7.08 -11.84
C GLU A 84 -36.61 -6.38 -12.61
N LEU A 85 -35.38 -6.84 -12.37
CA LEU A 85 -34.18 -6.39 -13.07
C LEU A 85 -33.92 -7.33 -14.27
N PRO A 86 -33.98 -6.83 -15.51
CA PRO A 86 -33.79 -7.64 -16.71
C PRO A 86 -32.36 -8.17 -16.85
N ILE A 87 -31.39 -7.50 -16.22
CA ILE A 87 -29.96 -7.78 -16.33
C ILE A 87 -29.43 -8.10 -14.93
N LYS A 88 -29.11 -9.37 -14.69
CA LYS A 88 -28.62 -9.86 -13.39
C LYS A 88 -27.11 -10.04 -13.34
N SER A 89 -26.42 -9.81 -14.46
CA SER A 89 -25.00 -10.04 -14.61
C SER A 89 -24.33 -8.86 -15.31
N ILE A 90 -23.02 -8.71 -15.09
CA ILE A 90 -22.20 -7.78 -15.85
C ILE A 90 -22.10 -8.28 -17.29
N ILE A 91 -22.45 -7.44 -18.26
CA ILE A 91 -22.31 -7.71 -19.69
C ILE A 91 -21.07 -6.97 -20.17
N LEU A 92 -20.02 -7.73 -20.48
CA LEU A 92 -18.82 -7.22 -21.12
C LEU A 92 -18.80 -7.67 -22.59
N PRO A 93 -18.72 -6.73 -23.54
CA PRO A 93 -18.46 -7.10 -24.93
C PRO A 93 -17.04 -7.68 -25.08
N LEU A 94 -16.80 -8.40 -26.18
CA LEU A 94 -15.46 -8.89 -26.48
C LEU A 94 -14.48 -7.71 -26.60
N PRO A 95 -13.33 -7.76 -25.91
CA PRO A 95 -12.35 -6.70 -26.00
C PRO A 95 -11.78 -6.64 -27.41
N THR A 96 -11.53 -5.41 -27.88
CA THR A 96 -10.76 -5.14 -29.11
C THR A 96 -9.33 -4.75 -28.74
N LYS A 97 -8.46 -4.61 -29.74
CA LYS A 97 -7.09 -4.09 -29.55
C LYS A 97 -7.04 -2.74 -28.82
N PHE A 98 -8.09 -1.92 -28.96
CA PHE A 98 -8.09 -0.54 -28.47
C PHE A 98 -8.93 -0.32 -27.22
N THR A 99 -9.93 -1.18 -26.96
CA THR A 99 -10.84 -1.00 -25.82
C THR A 99 -11.40 -2.33 -25.32
N LYS A 100 -11.61 -2.43 -24.00
CA LYS A 100 -12.43 -3.47 -23.36
C LYS A 100 -13.93 -3.31 -23.65
N GLY A 101 -14.30 -2.22 -24.32
CA GLY A 101 -15.67 -1.88 -24.70
C GLY A 101 -16.46 -1.20 -23.58
N ILE A 102 -17.68 -0.80 -23.91
CA ILE A 102 -18.65 -0.26 -22.98
C ILE A 102 -19.31 -1.42 -22.25
N ILE A 103 -19.32 -1.36 -20.92
CA ILE A 103 -19.84 -2.41 -20.03
C ILE A 103 -21.25 -2.01 -19.57
N ILE A 104 -22.13 -2.99 -19.42
CA ILE A 104 -23.45 -2.81 -18.81
C ILE A 104 -23.50 -3.65 -17.54
N TYR A 105 -23.91 -3.06 -16.42
CA TYR A 105 -24.04 -3.80 -15.17
C TYR A 105 -25.14 -3.25 -14.26
N PRO A 106 -25.80 -4.14 -13.49
CA PRO A 106 -26.65 -3.72 -12.40
C PRO A 106 -25.81 -3.28 -11.19
N ASN A 107 -26.25 -2.25 -10.47
CA ASN A 107 -25.69 -1.89 -9.17
C ASN A 107 -26.57 -2.41 -8.01
N LEU A 108 -26.13 -2.19 -6.77
CA LEU A 108 -26.83 -2.62 -5.55
C LEU A 108 -28.21 -1.94 -5.34
N PHE A 109 -28.53 -0.92 -6.13
CA PHE A 109 -29.78 -0.16 -6.06
C PHE A 109 -30.75 -0.52 -7.18
N ASN A 110 -30.56 -1.66 -7.85
CA ASN A 110 -31.33 -2.11 -9.02
C ASN A 110 -31.33 -1.11 -10.19
N GLN A 111 -30.29 -0.29 -10.28
CA GLN A 111 -30.07 0.60 -11.43
C GLN A 111 -29.17 -0.11 -12.44
N ILE A 112 -29.41 0.16 -13.72
CA ILE A 112 -28.53 -0.26 -14.80
C ILE A 112 -27.57 0.87 -15.11
N ILE A 113 -26.28 0.57 -14.98
CA ILE A 113 -25.20 1.48 -15.36
C ILE A 113 -24.63 1.00 -16.69
N ILE A 114 -24.44 1.94 -17.61
CA ILE A 114 -23.68 1.72 -18.83
C ILE A 114 -22.50 2.69 -18.91
N GLY A 115 -21.35 2.16 -19.31
CA GLY A 115 -20.13 2.92 -19.57
C GLY A 115 -18.89 2.05 -19.31
N PRO A 116 -17.72 2.66 -19.17
CA PRO A 116 -17.43 4.05 -19.49
C PRO A 116 -17.31 4.29 -21.01
N THR A 117 -17.39 5.55 -21.45
CA THR A 117 -16.68 5.98 -22.67
C THR A 117 -15.16 5.96 -22.46
N ALA A 118 -14.38 6.23 -23.49
CA ALA A 118 -12.93 6.34 -23.38
C ALA A 118 -12.45 7.58 -24.14
N GLU A 119 -12.18 8.66 -23.42
CA GLU A 119 -11.72 9.93 -23.97
C GLU A 119 -10.41 10.33 -23.29
N THR A 120 -9.38 10.60 -24.09
CA THR A 120 -8.14 11.19 -23.58
C THR A 120 -8.35 12.67 -23.33
N GLN A 121 -7.87 13.18 -22.20
CA GLN A 121 -7.88 14.60 -21.89
C GLN A 121 -6.61 15.02 -21.16
N HIS A 122 -6.37 16.32 -21.07
CA HIS A 122 -5.25 16.88 -20.31
C HIS A 122 -5.64 17.26 -18.88
N ASP A 123 -6.89 17.65 -18.65
CA ASP A 123 -7.37 18.08 -17.33
C ASP A 123 -7.44 16.89 -16.34
N ARG A 124 -7.07 17.14 -15.08
CA ARG A 124 -7.04 16.16 -13.99
C ARG A 124 -8.17 16.36 -12.98
N SER A 125 -8.80 17.53 -13.00
CA SER A 125 -9.82 17.96 -12.04
C SER A 125 -11.21 18.07 -12.66
N GLN A 126 -11.28 18.40 -13.95
CA GLN A 126 -12.54 18.58 -14.66
C GLN A 126 -12.83 17.39 -15.58
N ALA A 127 -14.05 16.86 -15.47
CA ALA A 127 -14.58 15.85 -16.37
C ALA A 127 -16.08 16.14 -16.61
N PRO A 128 -16.42 17.12 -17.45
CA PRO A 128 -17.82 17.49 -17.65
C PRO A 128 -18.59 16.35 -18.32
N VAL A 129 -19.84 16.16 -17.87
CA VAL A 129 -20.78 15.26 -18.54
C VAL A 129 -21.21 15.91 -19.86
N LYS A 130 -21.05 15.18 -20.97
CA LYS A 130 -21.51 15.58 -22.30
C LYS A 130 -22.92 15.05 -22.54
N SER A 131 -23.83 15.92 -22.96
CA SER A 131 -25.23 15.57 -23.25
C SER A 131 -25.34 14.50 -24.34
N ASP A 132 -24.56 14.64 -25.41
CA ASP A 132 -24.67 13.78 -26.59
C ASP A 132 -24.19 12.35 -26.31
N THR A 133 -23.25 12.21 -25.38
CA THR A 133 -22.72 10.91 -24.93
C THR A 133 -23.80 10.03 -24.31
N LYS A 134 -24.86 10.61 -23.72
CA LYS A 134 -26.02 9.83 -23.25
C LYS A 134 -26.66 9.02 -24.38
N ASN A 135 -26.86 9.63 -25.55
CA ASN A 135 -27.49 8.98 -26.69
C ASN A 135 -26.59 7.88 -27.26
N ILE A 136 -25.27 8.11 -27.28
CA ILE A 136 -24.28 7.10 -27.69
C ILE A 136 -24.35 5.87 -26.78
N LEU A 137 -24.36 6.08 -25.46
CA LEU A 137 -24.47 4.99 -24.49
C LEU A 137 -25.83 4.29 -24.61
N TYR A 138 -26.94 5.03 -24.72
CA TYR A 138 -28.26 4.41 -24.90
C TYR A 138 -28.31 3.52 -26.15
N ASN A 139 -27.83 4.01 -27.29
CA ASN A 139 -27.78 3.23 -28.53
C ASN A 139 -26.94 1.96 -28.35
N LYS A 140 -25.87 2.01 -27.55
CA LYS A 140 -25.06 0.82 -27.25
C LYS A 140 -25.81 -0.19 -26.38
N ILE A 141 -26.68 0.26 -25.46
CA ILE A 141 -27.59 -0.64 -24.73
C ILE A 141 -28.49 -1.36 -25.73
N ILE A 142 -29.14 -0.62 -26.64
CA ILE A 142 -30.08 -1.20 -27.61
C ILE A 142 -29.37 -2.17 -28.57
N GLU A 143 -28.14 -1.87 -28.98
CA GLU A 143 -27.32 -2.77 -29.80
C GLU A 143 -27.06 -4.11 -29.08
N LEU A 144 -26.66 -4.07 -27.81
CA LEU A 144 -26.32 -5.26 -27.02
C LEU A 144 -27.55 -5.99 -26.48
N ILE A 145 -28.63 -5.26 -26.22
CA ILE A 145 -29.86 -5.73 -25.57
C ILE A 145 -31.05 -5.06 -26.27
N PRO A 146 -31.46 -5.52 -27.47
CA PRO A 146 -32.52 -4.88 -28.25
C PRO A 146 -33.86 -4.75 -27.50
N THR A 147 -34.15 -5.70 -26.61
CA THR A 147 -35.36 -5.72 -25.78
C THR A 147 -35.39 -4.62 -24.73
N PHE A 148 -34.26 -3.98 -24.40
CA PHE A 148 -34.19 -2.91 -23.40
C PHE A 148 -35.10 -1.72 -23.74
N SER A 149 -35.28 -1.43 -25.04
CA SER A 149 -36.20 -0.39 -25.54
C SER A 149 -37.65 -0.60 -25.12
N LYS A 150 -38.03 -1.84 -24.80
CA LYS A 150 -39.40 -2.22 -24.37
C LYS A 150 -39.57 -2.15 -22.86
N LEU A 151 -38.50 -1.90 -22.11
CA LEU A 151 -38.50 -1.88 -20.65
C LEU A 151 -38.68 -0.44 -20.16
N ASN A 152 -39.36 -0.28 -19.02
CA ASN A 152 -39.62 1.03 -18.43
C ASN A 152 -38.42 1.55 -17.62
N TYR A 153 -37.24 1.63 -18.24
CA TYR A 153 -36.03 2.19 -17.62
C TYR A 153 -35.83 3.64 -18.06
N GLN A 154 -35.85 4.55 -17.08
CA GLN A 154 -35.63 5.97 -17.31
C GLN A 154 -34.20 6.35 -16.96
N HIS A 155 -33.61 7.24 -17.76
CA HIS A 155 -32.33 7.85 -17.43
C HIS A 155 -32.51 8.77 -16.22
N ILE A 156 -31.74 8.54 -15.17
CA ILE A 156 -31.80 9.32 -13.92
C ILE A 156 -30.57 10.18 -13.69
N GLY A 157 -29.50 9.96 -14.46
CA GLY A 157 -28.27 10.73 -14.30
C GLY A 157 -27.10 10.17 -15.09
N SER A 158 -26.05 10.98 -15.19
CA SER A 158 -24.78 10.61 -15.80
C SER A 158 -23.65 11.14 -14.93
N TYR A 159 -22.53 10.45 -14.93
CA TYR A 159 -21.33 10.87 -14.22
C TYR A 159 -20.09 10.49 -15.02
N THR A 160 -18.97 11.11 -14.68
CA THR A 160 -17.67 10.85 -15.29
C THR A 160 -16.67 10.43 -14.22
N GLY A 161 -15.66 9.68 -14.65
CA GLY A 161 -14.48 9.41 -13.84
C GLY A 161 -13.23 9.58 -14.68
N ILE A 162 -12.16 10.07 -14.06
CA ILE A 162 -10.86 10.23 -14.69
C ILE A 162 -9.92 9.16 -14.14
N ARG A 163 -9.30 8.39 -15.03
CA ARG A 163 -8.31 7.36 -14.66
C ARG A 163 -6.89 7.93 -14.75
N PRO A 164 -6.02 7.63 -13.77
CA PRO A 164 -4.61 7.99 -13.83
C PRO A 164 -3.86 7.00 -14.72
N ALA A 165 -4.13 7.02 -16.03
CA ALA A 165 -3.38 6.23 -16.99
C ALA A 165 -2.01 6.87 -17.23
N THR A 166 -1.05 6.09 -17.71
CA THR A 166 0.32 6.51 -18.05
C THR A 166 0.64 6.14 -19.50
N GLU A 167 1.79 6.57 -19.99
CA GLU A 167 2.38 6.11 -21.25
C GLU A 167 2.66 4.59 -21.25
N TYR A 168 2.79 3.99 -20.06
CA TYR A 168 2.96 2.56 -19.87
C TYR A 168 1.63 1.83 -19.65
N PRO A 169 1.49 0.57 -20.11
CA PRO A 169 0.31 -0.24 -19.88
C PRO A 169 0.19 -0.77 -18.43
N ASP A 170 1.30 -0.91 -17.71
CA ASP A 170 1.32 -1.52 -16.38
C ASP A 170 1.27 -0.46 -15.26
N TYR A 171 1.04 -0.92 -14.03
CA TYR A 171 1.12 -0.05 -12.85
C TYR A 171 2.56 0.38 -12.59
N GLN A 172 2.74 1.60 -12.11
CA GLN A 172 4.03 2.19 -11.83
C GLN A 172 4.32 2.07 -10.32
N ILE A 173 4.60 0.85 -9.87
CA ILE A 173 4.89 0.57 -8.45
C ILE A 173 6.37 0.26 -8.28
N GLN A 174 7.12 1.16 -7.66
CA GLN A 174 8.58 1.05 -7.54
C GLN A 174 9.10 1.64 -6.23
N SER A 175 10.10 1.01 -5.63
CA SER A 175 10.79 1.50 -4.43
C SER A 175 12.14 2.13 -4.79
N TYR A 176 12.47 3.21 -4.09
CA TYR A 176 13.73 3.94 -4.17
C TYR A 176 14.34 3.98 -2.77
N ASN A 177 15.05 2.91 -2.42
CA ASN A 177 15.52 2.65 -1.06
C ASN A 177 16.46 3.75 -0.53
N ASP A 178 17.34 4.28 -1.38
CA ASP A 178 18.29 5.35 -1.02
C ASP A 178 17.59 6.65 -0.57
N LEU A 179 16.36 6.86 -1.05
CA LEU A 179 15.53 8.01 -0.73
C LEU A 179 14.36 7.66 0.19
N GLN A 180 14.27 6.43 0.67
CA GLN A 180 13.16 5.98 1.51
C GLN A 180 11.78 6.32 0.91
N TRP A 181 11.63 6.08 -0.40
CA TRP A 181 10.44 6.46 -1.15
C TRP A 181 9.86 5.28 -1.90
N ILE A 182 8.54 5.14 -1.88
CA ILE A 182 7.81 4.14 -2.66
C ILE A 182 6.79 4.86 -3.53
N CYS A 183 6.84 4.63 -4.83
CA CYS A 183 5.81 5.08 -5.76
C CYS A 183 4.75 3.99 -5.95
N CYS A 184 3.48 4.39 -5.94
CA CYS A 184 2.32 3.60 -6.35
C CYS A 184 1.48 4.43 -7.32
N GLY A 185 1.98 4.54 -8.56
CA GLY A 185 1.42 5.34 -9.64
C GLY A 185 0.71 4.52 -10.71
N GLY A 186 -0.01 5.19 -11.61
CA GLY A 186 -0.61 4.54 -12.77
C GLY A 186 -1.75 3.55 -12.45
N ILE A 187 -2.32 3.61 -11.25
CA ILE A 187 -3.36 2.69 -10.78
C ILE A 187 -4.70 2.96 -11.50
N ARG A 188 -4.81 2.38 -12.71
CA ARG A 188 -5.96 2.51 -13.62
C ARG A 188 -7.06 1.49 -13.31
N SER A 189 -7.86 1.13 -14.32
CA SER A 189 -8.85 0.05 -14.23
C SER A 189 -8.25 -1.20 -13.56
N THR A 190 -9.08 -1.92 -12.80
CA THR A 190 -8.71 -3.01 -11.87
C THR A 190 -8.02 -2.59 -10.57
N GLY A 191 -7.62 -1.32 -10.40
CA GLY A 191 -6.99 -0.83 -9.17
C GLY A 191 -7.84 -1.01 -7.91
N LEU A 192 -9.17 -0.89 -8.02
CA LEU A 192 -10.07 -1.20 -6.92
C LEU A 192 -10.04 -2.70 -6.57
N SER A 193 -10.16 -3.57 -7.57
CA SER A 193 -10.14 -5.04 -7.38
C SER A 193 -8.79 -5.53 -6.85
N SER A 194 -7.68 -4.90 -7.25
CA SER A 194 -6.32 -5.25 -6.82
C SER A 194 -5.84 -4.46 -5.60
N SER A 195 -6.65 -3.56 -5.03
CA SER A 195 -6.22 -2.64 -3.97
C SER A 195 -5.60 -3.32 -2.75
N LEU A 196 -6.17 -4.45 -2.30
CA LEU A 196 -5.63 -5.22 -1.18
C LEU A 196 -4.26 -5.85 -1.51
N ALA A 197 -4.14 -6.44 -2.70
CA ALA A 197 -2.87 -7.03 -3.17
C ALA A 197 -1.79 -5.96 -3.39
N ILE A 198 -2.16 -4.78 -3.88
CA ILE A 198 -1.27 -3.62 -3.97
C ILE A 198 -0.80 -3.18 -2.58
N GLY A 199 -1.72 -3.11 -1.61
CA GLY A 199 -1.39 -2.79 -0.22
C GLY A 199 -0.38 -3.76 0.38
N GLU A 200 -0.62 -5.07 0.23
CA GLU A 200 0.30 -6.12 0.68
C GLU A 200 1.67 -6.03 -0.01
N TYR A 201 1.69 -5.80 -1.32
CA TYR A 201 2.93 -5.63 -2.08
C TYR A 201 3.73 -4.41 -1.60
N ILE A 202 3.07 -3.29 -1.33
CA ILE A 202 3.71 -2.10 -0.76
C ILE A 202 4.24 -2.37 0.64
N CYS A 203 3.50 -3.09 1.49
CA CYS A 203 3.99 -3.50 2.81
C CYS A 203 5.25 -4.37 2.71
N ASN A 204 5.32 -5.28 1.75
CA ASN A 204 6.54 -6.08 1.52
C ASN A 204 7.72 -5.20 1.11
N LYS A 205 7.50 -4.22 0.22
CA LYS A 205 8.55 -3.25 -0.17
C LYS A 205 8.97 -2.34 0.98
N LEU A 206 8.03 -1.95 1.83
CA LEU A 206 8.30 -1.21 3.05
C LEU A 206 9.18 -2.02 4.00
N ASN A 207 8.85 -3.30 4.20
CA ASN A 207 9.63 -4.21 5.03
C ASN A 207 11.05 -4.38 4.46
N GLU A 208 11.22 -4.63 3.16
CA GLU A 208 12.54 -4.68 2.52
C GLU A 208 13.36 -3.40 2.79
N MET A 209 12.72 -2.23 2.69
CA MET A 209 13.36 -0.93 2.91
C MET A 209 13.74 -0.69 4.38
N ILE A 210 12.92 -1.15 5.33
CA ILE A 210 13.19 -1.04 6.78
C ILE A 210 14.24 -2.07 7.22
N HIS A 211 14.20 -3.29 6.66
CA HIS A 211 15.12 -4.39 6.98
C HIS A 211 16.52 -4.19 6.42
N ILE A 212 16.74 -3.23 5.52
CA ILE A 212 18.09 -2.75 5.19
C ILE A 212 18.64 -1.98 6.41
N LYS A 213 19.43 -2.73 7.21
CA LYS A 213 20.16 -2.42 8.45
C LYS A 213 19.43 -2.70 9.78
N HIS A 214 19.24 -3.98 10.06
CA HIS A 214 19.57 -4.51 11.39
C HIS A 214 20.93 -5.22 11.32
N GLU A 215 22.01 -4.47 11.51
CA GLU A 215 23.30 -5.05 11.84
C GLU A 215 23.45 -4.94 13.37
N LEU A 216 23.54 -6.08 14.05
CA LEU A 216 23.92 -6.14 15.46
C LEU A 216 25.39 -5.73 15.54
N VAL A 217 25.64 -4.45 15.83
CA VAL A 217 26.99 -3.93 16.04
C VAL A 217 27.23 -3.84 17.54
N CYS A 218 27.95 -4.81 18.11
CA CYS A 218 28.48 -4.70 19.47
C CYS A 218 29.88 -4.09 19.40
N GLU A 219 30.03 -2.85 19.85
CA GLU A 219 31.34 -2.20 19.88
C GLU A 219 32.12 -2.56 21.16
N GLY A 220 33.43 -2.78 20.99
CA GLY A 220 34.36 -2.95 22.12
C GLY A 220 34.83 -4.39 22.39
N TYR A 221 34.42 -5.38 21.61
CA TYR A 221 34.89 -6.76 21.77
C TYR A 221 35.78 -7.19 20.60
N SER A 222 37.05 -7.44 20.88
CA SER A 222 37.96 -8.14 19.97
C SER A 222 38.16 -9.57 20.49
N SER A 223 37.69 -10.58 19.75
CA SER A 223 38.16 -11.99 19.80
C SER A 223 37.14 -12.94 19.17
N GLU A 224 37.59 -14.12 18.74
CA GLU A 224 36.78 -15.23 18.19
C GLU A 224 35.56 -15.61 19.04
N ARG A 225 35.56 -15.35 20.36
CA ARG A 225 34.40 -15.53 21.25
C ARG A 225 33.20 -14.66 20.86
N TYR A 226 33.44 -13.47 20.31
CA TYR A 226 32.40 -12.57 19.78
C TYR A 226 31.60 -13.24 18.65
N ASN A 227 32.31 -13.79 17.67
CA ASN A 227 31.67 -14.45 16.53
C ASN A 227 30.91 -15.70 16.97
N HIS A 228 31.44 -16.46 17.93
CA HIS A 228 30.76 -17.64 18.44
C HIS A 228 29.45 -17.31 19.18
N SER A 229 29.46 -16.32 20.07
CA SER A 229 28.25 -15.89 20.79
C SER A 229 27.22 -15.26 19.87
N LEU A 230 27.65 -14.50 18.84
CA LEU A 230 26.75 -13.92 17.85
C LEU A 230 26.08 -14.99 16.98
N GLU A 231 26.83 -16.00 16.53
CA GLU A 231 26.27 -17.13 15.77
C GLU A 231 25.33 -17.99 16.64
N GLN A 232 25.63 -18.17 17.92
CA GLN A 232 24.71 -18.84 18.86
C GLN A 232 23.42 -18.03 19.09
N LEU A 233 23.50 -16.71 19.27
CA LEU A 233 22.30 -15.86 19.39
C LEU A 233 21.46 -15.89 18.11
N LYS A 234 22.08 -15.83 16.92
CA LYS A 234 21.37 -16.00 15.64
C LYS A 234 20.70 -17.37 15.50
N SER A 235 21.25 -18.42 16.14
CA SER A 235 20.65 -19.76 16.14
C SER A 235 19.47 -19.91 17.13
N ILE A 236 19.43 -19.10 18.19
CA ILE A 236 18.39 -19.12 19.24
C ILE A 236 17.21 -18.21 18.88
N PHE A 237 17.48 -17.06 18.25
CA PHE A 237 16.47 -16.08 17.86
C PHE A 237 16.27 -16.12 16.34
N ILE A 238 15.11 -16.58 15.90
CA ILE A 238 14.75 -16.50 14.48
C ILE A 238 14.43 -15.04 14.16
N LEU A 239 15.25 -14.42 13.32
CA LEU A 239 14.94 -13.12 12.71
C LEU A 239 13.81 -13.33 11.71
N THR A 240 12.62 -12.81 12.05
CA THR A 240 11.46 -12.82 11.16
C THR A 240 11.20 -11.43 10.60
N SER A 241 10.28 -11.31 9.64
CA SER A 241 9.86 -10.04 9.05
C SER A 241 9.33 -8.99 10.05
N ASN A 242 9.10 -9.38 11.31
CA ASN A 242 8.62 -8.51 12.40
C ASN A 242 9.67 -8.23 13.50
N GLY A 243 10.95 -8.60 13.28
CA GLY A 243 12.04 -8.46 14.25
C GLY A 243 12.48 -9.78 14.89
N LEU A 244 13.34 -9.71 15.92
CA LEU A 244 13.77 -10.87 16.70
C LEU A 244 12.55 -11.49 17.41
N GLN A 245 12.18 -12.72 17.02
CA GLN A 245 11.25 -13.53 17.82
C GLN A 245 12.04 -14.51 18.68
N PRO A 246 12.08 -14.36 20.01
CA PRO A 246 12.66 -15.37 20.88
C PRO A 246 11.88 -16.66 20.78
N ASN A 247 12.56 -17.80 20.62
CA ASN A 247 11.96 -19.07 20.98
C ASN A 247 11.93 -19.19 22.50
N LEU A 248 10.75 -19.33 23.08
CA LEU A 248 10.59 -19.51 24.51
C LEU A 248 10.96 -20.95 24.89
N ILE A 249 12.15 -21.16 25.42
CA ILE A 249 12.52 -22.43 26.07
C ILE A 249 12.11 -22.31 27.53
N VAL A 250 10.93 -22.83 27.86
CA VAL A 250 10.48 -22.96 29.24
C VAL A 250 11.24 -24.11 29.88
N ASN A 251 12.31 -23.80 30.60
CA ASN A 251 12.90 -24.76 31.55
C ASN A 251 12.05 -24.73 32.82
N GLU A 252 10.94 -25.46 32.82
CA GLU A 252 10.33 -25.89 34.07
C GLU A 252 10.93 -27.23 34.47
N LEU A 253 11.80 -27.19 35.48
CA LEU A 253 12.04 -28.35 36.32
C LEU A 253 10.68 -28.81 36.87
N ASN A 254 10.17 -29.90 36.28
CA ASN A 254 8.92 -30.62 36.57
C ASN A 254 7.66 -30.11 35.86
N VAL A 255 7.36 -30.60 34.65
CA VAL A 255 6.14 -31.36 34.29
C VAL A 255 6.33 -31.99 32.89
N LEU A 256 6.12 -33.29 32.79
CA LEU A 256 5.96 -34.02 31.52
C LEU A 256 4.68 -33.55 30.82
N THR A 257 4.78 -32.81 29.71
CA THR A 257 4.00 -33.01 28.47
C THR A 257 4.45 -32.03 27.39
N THR A 258 4.72 -32.55 26.20
CA THR A 258 5.08 -31.82 24.99
C THR A 258 3.88 -31.07 24.41
N THR A 259 3.84 -29.74 24.55
CA THR A 259 3.05 -28.87 23.66
C THR A 259 3.73 -27.51 23.52
N THR A 260 4.23 -27.22 22.32
CA THR A 260 4.63 -25.89 21.87
C THR A 260 3.41 -24.97 21.88
N THR A 261 3.34 -24.05 22.83
CA THR A 261 2.38 -22.95 22.85
C THR A 261 3.00 -21.73 22.20
N THR A 262 2.60 -21.44 20.96
CA THR A 262 2.78 -20.12 20.33
C THR A 262 1.65 -19.22 20.81
N GLY A 263 1.97 -18.11 21.47
CA GLY A 263 0.99 -17.11 21.89
C GLY A 263 1.64 -15.77 22.25
N ASP A 264 0.93 -14.68 22.00
CA ASP A 264 1.32 -13.32 22.39
C ASP A 264 1.40 -13.18 23.92
N ILE A 265 2.51 -12.66 24.42
CA ILE A 265 2.68 -12.36 25.84
C ILE A 265 2.11 -10.96 26.10
N GLN A 266 0.96 -10.86 26.77
CA GLN A 266 0.51 -9.59 27.35
C GLN A 266 1.28 -9.33 28.65
N LEU A 267 2.12 -8.29 28.65
CA LEU A 267 2.84 -7.83 29.83
C LEU A 267 1.94 -6.88 30.65
N GLY A 268 1.67 -7.23 31.91
CA GLY A 268 0.99 -6.35 32.85
C GLY A 268 1.83 -5.11 33.20
N GLU A 269 1.16 -3.98 33.43
CA GLU A 269 1.72 -2.61 33.50
C GLU A 269 2.82 -2.37 34.56
N ASN A 270 3.18 -3.35 35.39
CA ASN A 270 4.16 -3.21 36.47
C ASN A 270 5.44 -4.08 36.34
N MET A 271 5.65 -4.81 35.24
CA MET A 271 6.92 -5.54 35.06
C MET A 271 8.00 -4.69 34.39
N LYS A 272 8.97 -4.21 35.18
CA LYS A 272 10.13 -3.39 34.72
C LYS A 272 11.36 -4.19 34.24
N SER A 273 11.31 -5.52 34.25
CA SER A 273 12.44 -6.36 33.81
C SER A 273 12.00 -7.76 33.40
N LEU A 274 12.34 -8.19 32.18
CA LEU A 274 12.43 -9.61 31.84
C LEU A 274 13.86 -10.07 32.15
N ASN A 275 13.99 -11.09 32.99
CA ASN A 275 15.27 -11.77 33.24
C ASN A 275 15.25 -13.09 32.48
N PHE A 276 16.09 -13.21 31.45
CA PHE A 276 16.34 -14.49 30.80
C PHE A 276 17.54 -15.15 31.47
N LYS A 277 17.36 -16.40 31.93
CA LYS A 277 18.44 -17.25 32.43
C LYS A 277 18.91 -18.14 31.30
N ILE A 278 20.18 -18.04 30.93
CA ILE A 278 20.85 -18.97 30.03
C ILE A 278 21.92 -19.68 30.86
N ASP A 279 21.80 -21.00 30.99
CA ASP A 279 22.81 -21.84 31.66
C ASP A 279 23.83 -22.31 30.62
N CYS A 280 25.05 -21.80 30.74
CA CYS A 280 26.19 -22.23 29.95
C CYS A 280 27.23 -22.84 30.87
N ALA A 281 27.19 -24.17 31.03
CA ALA A 281 28.20 -24.94 31.77
C ALA A 281 28.46 -24.43 33.21
N GLY A 282 27.40 -24.03 33.92
CA GLY A 282 27.48 -23.67 35.34
C GLY A 282 27.80 -22.19 35.62
N GLU A 283 27.95 -21.35 34.61
CA GLU A 283 27.99 -19.90 34.78
C GLU A 283 26.66 -19.26 34.39
N ILE A 284 26.10 -18.48 35.33
CA ILE A 284 24.82 -17.81 35.20
C ILE A 284 25.07 -16.38 34.72
N PHE A 285 24.51 -16.03 33.57
CA PHE A 285 24.57 -14.66 33.02
C PHE A 285 23.23 -13.95 33.18
N ASP A 286 23.22 -12.87 33.96
CA ASP A 286 22.07 -11.98 34.07
C ASP A 286 22.08 -10.96 32.93
N ILE A 287 21.23 -11.20 31.92
CA ILE A 287 21.04 -10.23 30.83
C ILE A 287 20.06 -9.16 31.32
N SER A 288 20.60 -8.06 31.84
CA SER A 288 19.78 -6.89 32.22
C SER A 288 19.18 -6.20 30.99
N HIS A 289 18.11 -5.43 31.20
CA HIS A 289 17.43 -4.57 30.21
C HIS A 289 18.41 -3.68 29.38
N SER A 290 19.62 -3.45 29.88
CA SER A 290 20.73 -2.73 29.25
C SER A 290 21.36 -3.49 28.08
N LEU A 291 21.46 -4.83 28.15
CA LEU A 291 22.00 -5.66 27.07
C LEU A 291 20.99 -5.86 25.94
N LEU A 292 19.69 -5.95 26.27
CA LEU A 292 18.61 -5.82 25.28
C LEU A 292 18.62 -4.44 24.60
N LYS A 293 18.99 -3.39 25.34
CA LYS A 293 19.26 -2.07 24.75
C LYS A 293 20.48 -2.08 23.84
N LEU A 294 21.53 -2.84 24.11
CA LEU A 294 22.71 -2.95 23.22
C LEU A 294 22.39 -3.61 21.88
N ALA A 295 21.43 -4.55 21.82
CA ALA A 295 20.87 -5.02 20.55
C ALA A 295 20.05 -3.94 19.80
N TRP A 296 19.76 -2.83 20.47
CA TRP A 296 18.92 -1.71 20.03
C TRP A 296 19.68 -0.36 19.97
N ILE A 297 21.01 -0.36 20.06
CA ILE A 297 21.79 0.87 19.84
C ILE A 297 22.14 0.95 18.36
N THR A 298 21.37 1.76 17.64
CA THR A 298 21.72 2.24 16.31
C THR A 298 23.02 3.04 16.42
N LYS A 299 24.13 2.51 15.89
CA LYS A 299 25.28 3.36 15.63
C LYS A 299 25.10 4.04 14.27
N SER A 300 24.96 5.37 14.29
CA SER A 300 25.29 6.18 13.12
C SER A 300 26.78 6.01 12.86
N LEU A 301 27.12 5.25 11.82
CA LEU A 301 28.47 5.25 11.28
C LEU A 301 28.66 6.58 10.53
N GLU A 302 29.78 7.24 10.85
CA GLU A 302 30.28 8.51 10.31
C GLU A 302 30.26 8.59 8.78
#